data_AF-A0AAV1TRF1-F1
#
_entry.id   AF-A0AAV1TRF1-F1
#
_cell.length_a   1.000
_cell.length_b   1.000
_cell.length_c   1.000
_cell.angle_alpha   90.00
_cell.angle_beta   90.00
_cell.angle_gamma   90.00
#
_symmetry.space_group_name_H-M   'P 1'
#
loop_
_entity.id
_entity.type
_entity.pdbx_description
1 polymer ?
#
loop_
_entity_poly.entity_id
_entity_poly.type
_entity_poly.pdbx_seq_one_letter_code
_entity_poly.pdbx_strand_id
1 'polypeptide(L)'
;MTRQDRLQNRYSVNVVDHNSNYCRIFLERTKDAAAKQSKAFPVHFEKRFGFRIHVLCTDGGGEHANIELFYKRRDVANQISEARNQASNGKAKPMYRTILNLSIASERQASVVARSTHRRGTGSA
;
A
#
# COMPACT_ATOMS: atom_id res chain seq x y z
N MET A 1 8.66 14.59 4.30
CA MET A 1 8.16 14.79 2.91
C MET A 1 8.02 13.40 2.27
N THR A 2 6.80 12.94 1.97
CA THR A 2 6.60 11.63 1.31
C THR A 2 7.00 11.75 -0.16
N ARG A 3 7.94 10.92 -0.62
CA ARG A 3 8.43 10.90 -2.01
C ARG A 3 7.25 10.61 -2.96
N GLN A 4 6.97 11.53 -3.88
CA GLN A 4 6.01 11.29 -4.97
C GLN A 4 6.65 10.38 -6.02
N ASP A 5 5.84 9.50 -6.61
CA ASP A 5 6.28 8.72 -7.77
C ASP A 5 6.24 9.57 -9.06
N ARG A 6 6.68 8.98 -10.17
CA ARG A 6 6.70 9.63 -11.49
C ARG A 6 5.31 9.98 -12.04
N LEU A 7 4.26 9.34 -11.53
CA LEU A 7 2.86 9.58 -11.91
C LEU A 7 2.16 10.55 -10.94
N GLN A 8 2.93 11.18 -10.05
CA GLN A 8 2.50 12.12 -9.02
C GLN A 8 1.66 11.48 -7.89
N ASN A 9 1.67 10.15 -7.77
CA ASN A 9 1.05 9.49 -6.63
C ASN A 9 1.87 9.77 -5.37
N ARG A 10 1.17 10.03 -4.27
CA ARG A 10 1.77 10.45 -3.00
C ARG A 10 1.34 9.57 -1.84
N TYR A 11 0.16 8.98 -1.94
CA TYR A 11 -0.44 8.18 -0.90
C TYR A 11 -0.45 6.74 -1.33
N SER A 12 -0.02 5.86 -0.42
CA SER A 12 -0.10 4.42 -0.60
C SER A 12 -0.97 3.84 0.50
N VAL A 13 -1.83 2.90 0.13
CA VAL A 13 -2.55 2.05 1.08
C VAL A 13 -2.08 0.64 0.83
N ASN A 14 -1.51 0.01 1.86
CA ASN A 14 -1.16 -1.40 1.84
C ASN A 14 -2.17 -2.18 2.67
N VAL A 15 -2.83 -3.16 2.05
CA VAL A 15 -3.71 -4.10 2.75
C VAL A 15 -3.10 -5.49 2.65
N VAL A 16 -3.04 -6.17 3.79
CA VAL A 16 -2.39 -7.47 3.94
C VAL A 16 -3.34 -8.42 4.62
N ASP A 17 -3.65 -9.54 3.96
CA ASP A 17 -4.27 -10.67 4.63
C ASP A 17 -3.23 -11.38 5.49
N HIS A 18 -3.55 -11.54 6.78
CA HIS A 18 -2.64 -12.13 7.75
C HIS A 18 -2.38 -13.61 7.49
N ASN A 19 -3.37 -14.35 6.99
CA ASN A 19 -3.29 -15.80 6.79
C ASN A 19 -2.50 -16.17 5.53
N SER A 20 -2.93 -15.67 4.37
CA SER A 20 -2.36 -16.04 3.06
C SER A 20 -1.14 -15.21 2.65
N ASN A 21 -0.84 -14.12 3.37
CA ASN A 21 0.09 -13.07 2.93
C ASN A 21 -0.34 -12.38 1.62
N TYR A 22 -1.60 -12.53 1.19
CA TYR A 22 -2.11 -11.78 0.06
C TYR A 22 -1.99 -10.28 0.35
N CYS A 23 -1.28 -9.59 -0.52
CA CYS A 23 -0.97 -8.18 -0.40
C CYS A 23 -1.63 -7.41 -1.55
N ARG A 24 -2.21 -6.27 -1.24
CA ARG A 24 -2.64 -5.32 -2.27
C ARG A 24 -2.25 -3.90 -1.89
N ILE A 25 -1.58 -3.24 -2.84
CA ILE A 25 -1.19 -1.83 -2.72
C ILE A 25 -2.00 -1.01 -3.70
N PHE A 26 -2.53 0.10 -3.20
CA PHE A 26 -3.13 1.15 -3.99
C PHE A 26 -2.22 2.38 -3.92
N LEU A 27 -1.94 3.00 -5.08
CA LEU A 27 -1.18 4.24 -5.20
C LEU A 27 -2.10 5.33 -5.71
N GLU A 28 -2.20 6.42 -4.97
CA GLU A 28 -3.14 7.49 -5.28
C GLU A 28 -2.52 8.87 -5.05
N ARG A 29 -3.01 9.86 -5.81
CA ARG A 29 -2.54 11.25 -5.72
C ARG A 29 -3.05 11.97 -4.48
N THR A 30 -4.25 11.63 -4.00
CA THR A 30 -4.91 12.27 -2.85
C THR A 30 -5.27 11.25 -1.77
N LYS A 31 -5.36 11.71 -0.51
CA LYS A 31 -5.79 10.85 0.61
C LYS A 31 -7.19 10.29 0.38
N ASP A 32 -8.10 11.09 -0.17
CA ASP A 32 -9.49 10.68 -0.39
C ASP A 32 -9.62 9.58 -1.44
N ALA A 33 -8.84 9.65 -2.53
CA ALA A 33 -8.79 8.59 -3.52
C ALA A 33 -8.25 7.30 -2.89
N ALA A 34 -7.20 7.39 -2.08
CA ALA A 34 -6.65 6.25 -1.34
C ALA A 34 -7.71 5.63 -0.41
N ALA A 35 -8.46 6.45 0.34
CA ALA A 35 -9.53 5.99 1.21
C ALA A 35 -10.69 5.34 0.44
N LYS A 36 -11.03 5.83 -0.77
CA LYS A 36 -12.02 5.19 -1.65
C LYS A 36 -11.58 3.77 -2.05
N GLN A 37 -10.31 3.59 -2.42
CA GLN A 37 -9.77 2.27 -2.73
C GLN A 37 -9.84 1.32 -1.52
N SER A 38 -9.47 1.81 -0.32
CA SER A 38 -9.57 1.03 0.92
C SER A 38 -10.99 0.55 1.23
N LYS A 39 -12.00 1.34 0.90
CA LYS A 39 -13.42 0.99 1.08
C LYS A 39 -13.95 0.05 -0.01
N ALA A 40 -13.41 0.13 -1.23
CA ALA A 40 -13.75 -0.79 -2.32
C ALA A 40 -13.10 -2.17 -2.15
N PHE A 41 -11.95 -2.24 -1.47
CA PHE A 41 -11.18 -3.47 -1.30
C PHE A 41 -11.96 -4.67 -0.73
N PRO A 42 -12.75 -4.55 0.36
CA PRO A 42 -13.49 -5.69 0.91
C PRO A 42 -14.42 -6.33 -0.11
N VAL A 43 -15.17 -5.52 -0.86
CA VAL A 43 -16.07 -6.02 -1.90
C VAL A 43 -15.31 -6.80 -2.95
N HIS A 44 -14.14 -6.30 -3.37
CA HIS A 44 -13.30 -6.99 -4.34
C HIS A 44 -12.75 -8.31 -3.77
N PHE A 45 -12.22 -8.28 -2.55
CA PHE A 45 -11.60 -9.43 -1.90
C PHE A 45 -12.63 -10.55 -1.67
N GLU A 46 -13.77 -10.21 -1.09
CA GLU A 46 -14.86 -11.14 -0.78
C GLU A 46 -15.42 -11.79 -2.05
N LYS A 47 -15.62 -11.02 -3.12
CA LYS A 47 -16.07 -11.56 -4.41
C LYS A 47 -15.04 -12.46 -5.09
N ARG A 48 -13.75 -12.11 -4.98
CA ARG A 48 -12.68 -12.83 -5.68
C ARG A 48 -12.33 -14.15 -5.01
N PHE A 49 -12.30 -14.18 -3.69
CA PHE A 49 -11.82 -15.34 -2.92
C PHE A 49 -12.91 -16.09 -2.18
N GLY A 50 -14.14 -15.55 -2.07
CA GLY A 50 -15.24 -16.19 -1.37
C GLY A 50 -15.13 -16.16 0.16
N PHE A 51 -14.17 -15.41 0.72
CA PHE A 51 -13.98 -15.26 2.17
C PHE A 51 -14.48 -13.90 2.65
N ARG A 52 -15.21 -13.88 3.77
CA ARG A 52 -15.62 -12.65 4.45
C ARG A 52 -14.48 -12.09 5.31
N ILE A 53 -14.30 -10.77 5.30
CA ILE A 53 -13.35 -10.12 6.20
C ILE A 53 -13.99 -9.99 7.59
N HIS A 54 -13.36 -10.52 8.62
CA HIS A 54 -13.88 -10.46 10.00
C HIS A 54 -13.22 -9.39 10.85
N VAL A 55 -11.96 -9.08 10.58
CA VAL A 55 -11.16 -8.14 11.38
C VAL A 55 -10.38 -7.20 10.46
N LEU A 56 -10.44 -5.91 10.76
CA LEU A 56 -9.55 -4.88 10.22
C LEU A 56 -8.57 -4.49 11.33
N CYS A 57 -7.26 -4.57 11.06
CA CYS A 57 -6.23 -4.06 11.96
C CYS A 57 -5.64 -2.75 11.40
N THR A 58 -5.65 -1.67 12.18
CA THR A 58 -5.04 -0.36 11.86
C THR A 58 -4.13 0.09 12.99
N ASP A 59 -3.26 1.08 12.73
CA ASP A 59 -2.44 1.70 13.78
C ASP A 59 -3.17 2.80 14.58
N GLY A 60 -4.48 2.94 14.38
CA GLY A 60 -5.30 3.95 15.05
C GLY A 60 -5.01 5.39 14.63
N GLY A 61 -4.28 5.60 13.53
CA GLY A 61 -4.10 6.94 12.96
C GLY A 61 -5.44 7.59 12.64
N GLY A 62 -5.63 8.86 13.02
CA GLY A 62 -6.89 9.59 12.80
C GLY A 62 -7.33 9.64 11.33
N GLU A 63 -6.39 9.50 10.39
CA GLU A 63 -6.65 9.34 8.96
C GLU A 63 -7.48 8.10 8.62
N HIS A 64 -7.51 7.10 9.49
CA HIS A 64 -8.20 5.82 9.29
C HIS A 64 -9.63 5.82 9.85
N ALA A 65 -10.05 6.83 10.63
CA ALA A 65 -11.37 6.85 11.27
C ALA A 65 -12.53 6.62 10.27
N ASN A 66 -12.47 7.25 9.10
CA ASN A 66 -13.49 7.09 8.05
C ASN A 66 -13.51 5.70 7.41
N ILE A 67 -12.37 4.99 7.43
CA ILE A 67 -12.23 3.62 6.93
C ILE A 67 -12.73 2.67 8.02
N GLU A 68 -12.27 2.82 9.25
CA GLU A 68 -12.70 2.05 10.42
C GLU A 68 -14.23 2.08 10.59
N LEU A 69 -14.85 3.24 10.47
CA LEU A 69 -16.33 3.36 10.52
C LEU A 69 -17.02 2.61 9.37
N PHE A 70 -16.40 2.57 8.19
CA PHE A 70 -16.94 1.83 7.05
C PHE A 70 -16.89 0.32 7.28
N TYR A 71 -15.77 -0.21 7.77
CA TYR A 71 -15.61 -1.62 8.09
C TYR A 71 -16.52 -2.03 9.27
N LYS A 72 -16.65 -1.18 10.29
CA LYS A 72 -17.58 -1.40 11.40
C LYS A 72 -19.04 -1.53 10.92
N ARG A 73 -19.48 -0.70 9.97
CA ARG A 73 -20.82 -0.81 9.36
C ARG A 73 -21.05 -2.10 8.56
N ARG A 74 -19.99 -2.80 8.19
CA ARG A 74 -20.03 -4.11 7.52
C ARG A 74 -19.90 -5.27 8.51
N ASP A 75 -20.02 -4.98 9.80
CA ASP A 75 -19.88 -5.98 10.86
C ASP A 75 -18.49 -6.65 10.79
N VAL A 76 -17.47 -5.82 10.53
CA VAL A 76 -16.05 -6.16 10.66
C VAL A 76 -15.53 -5.54 11.94
N ALA A 77 -14.85 -6.32 12.77
CA ALA A 77 -14.25 -5.83 14.01
C ALA A 77 -13.02 -4.97 13.70
N ASN A 78 -12.92 -3.80 14.33
CA ASN A 78 -11.71 -2.97 14.25
C ASN A 78 -10.80 -3.33 15.42
N GLN A 79 -9.60 -3.80 15.11
CA GLN A 79 -8.50 -3.91 16.06
C GLN A 79 -7.56 -2.74 15.84
N ILE A 80 -7.44 -1.90 16.86
CA ILE A 80 -6.51 -0.77 16.84
C ILE A 80 -5.24 -1.22 17.55
N SER A 81 -4.17 -1.28 16.79
CA SER A 81 -2.84 -1.62 17.27
C SER A 81 -2.34 -0.49 18.18
N GLU A 82 -1.76 -0.79 19.34
CA GLU A 82 -1.29 0.23 20.28
C GLU A 82 -0.37 1.27 19.61
N ALA A 83 -0.61 2.55 19.91
CA ALA A 83 0.23 3.63 19.43
C ALA A 83 1.70 3.37 19.84
N ARG A 84 2.60 3.37 18.85
CA ARG A 84 4.05 3.10 18.98
C ARG A 84 4.45 1.63 19.18
N ASN A 85 3.52 0.68 19.22
CA ASN A 85 3.86 -0.74 19.21
C ASN A 85 3.93 -1.25 17.76
N GLN A 86 5.07 -1.08 17.11
CA GLN A 86 5.21 -1.43 15.68
C GLN A 86 4.98 -2.91 15.35
N ALA A 87 5.05 -3.79 16.36
CA ALA A 87 4.81 -5.22 16.23
C ALA A 87 3.31 -5.55 16.09
N SER A 88 2.42 -4.73 16.65
CA SER A 88 0.97 -4.97 16.61
C SER A 88 0.35 -4.63 15.24
N ASN A 89 1.00 -3.79 14.42
CA ASN A 89 0.64 -3.57 13.01
C ASN A 89 1.11 -4.73 12.09
N GLY A 90 1.67 -5.80 12.70
CA GLY A 90 1.92 -7.11 12.11
C GLY A 90 2.72 -7.08 10.81
N LYS A 91 2.22 -7.85 9.82
CA LYS A 91 2.88 -8.06 8.51
C LYS A 91 2.78 -6.85 7.57
N ALA A 92 1.90 -5.89 7.84
CA ALA A 92 1.62 -4.77 6.92
C ALA A 92 2.84 -3.85 6.73
N LYS A 93 3.50 -3.47 7.84
CA LYS A 93 4.64 -2.55 7.80
C LYS A 93 5.92 -3.19 7.21
N PRO A 94 6.34 -4.41 7.59
CA PRO A 94 7.45 -5.10 6.94
C PRO A 94 7.23 -5.31 5.45
N MET A 95 6.01 -5.69 5.04
CA MET A 95 5.69 -5.88 3.64
C MET A 95 5.73 -4.57 2.86
N TYR A 96 5.17 -3.49 3.41
CA TYR A 96 5.26 -2.15 2.83
C TYR A 96 6.71 -1.72 2.61
N ARG A 97 7.57 -1.90 3.62
CA ARG A 97 9.01 -1.58 3.52
C ARG A 97 9.71 -2.38 2.42
N THR A 98 9.40 -3.67 2.32
CA THR A 98 9.95 -4.56 1.29
C THR A 98 9.57 -4.07 -0.10
N ILE A 99 8.29 -3.74 -0.31
CA ILE A 99 7.80 -3.30 -1.61
C ILE A 99 8.36 -1.93 -1.98
N LEU A 100 8.45 -0.99 -1.04
CA LEU A 100 9.13 0.29 -1.27
C LEU A 100 10.58 0.11 -1.71
N ASN A 101 11.33 -0.77 -1.02
CA ASN A 101 12.72 -1.03 -1.35
C ASN A 101 12.87 -1.65 -2.75
N LEU A 102 12.00 -2.59 -3.12
CA LEU A 102 11.96 -3.16 -4.45
C LEU A 102 11.67 -2.09 -5.51
N SER A 103 10.69 -1.22 -5.28
CA SER A 103 10.37 -0.11 -6.18
C SER A 103 11.57 0.83 -6.38
N ILE A 104 12.25 1.20 -5.29
CA ILE A 104 13.45 2.04 -5.36
C ILE A 104 14.59 1.35 -6.13
N ALA A 105 14.81 0.06 -5.88
CA ALA A 105 15.84 -0.71 -6.56
C ALA A 105 15.56 -0.82 -8.07
N SER A 106 14.32 -1.12 -8.45
CA SER A 106 13.88 -1.18 -9.84
C SER A 106 14.03 0.17 -10.56
N GLU A 107 13.66 1.27 -9.90
CA GLU A 107 13.88 2.63 -10.43
C GLU A 107 15.37 2.92 -10.70
N ARG A 108 16.25 2.51 -9.78
CA ARG A 108 17.70 2.69 -9.91
C ARG A 108 18.24 1.88 -11.08
N GLN A 109 17.85 0.61 -11.21
CA GLN A 109 18.25 -0.24 -12.32
C GLN A 109 17.81 0.33 -13.67
N ALA A 110 16.54 0.73 -13.80
CA ALA A 110 16.03 1.37 -15.02
C ALA A 110 16.81 2.64 -15.38
N SER A 111 17.20 3.43 -14.36
CA SER A 111 17.98 4.66 -14.56
C SER A 111 19.42 4.39 -15.00
N VAL A 112 20.04 3.30 -14.54
CA VAL A 112 21.37 2.86 -15.00
C VAL A 112 21.31 2.40 -16.45
N VAL A 113 20.31 1.58 -16.80
CA VAL A 113 20.09 1.11 -18.17
C VAL A 113 19.91 2.29 -19.13
N ALA A 114 19.04 3.25 -18.80
CA ALA A 114 18.80 4.44 -19.62
C ALA A 114 20.06 5.31 -19.83
N ARG A 115 20.93 5.44 -18.82
CA ARG A 115 22.21 6.16 -18.97
C ARG A 115 23.19 5.41 -19.87
N SER A 116 23.19 4.08 -19.80
CA SER A 116 24.06 3.22 -20.61
C SER A 116 23.67 3.20 -22.10
N THR A 117 22.38 3.36 -22.41
CA THR A 117 21.88 3.45 -23.80
C THR A 117 22.14 4.84 -24.37
N HIS A 118 21.96 5.90 -23.58
CA HIS A 118 22.29 7.26 -24.00
C HIS A 118 23.78 7.43 -24.35
N ARG A 119 24.69 6.93 -23.51
CA ARG A 119 26.15 6.98 -23.79
C ARG A 119 26.58 6.17 -25.02
N ARG A 120 25.87 5.10 -25.38
CA ARG A 120 26.15 4.30 -26.59
C ARG A 120 25.66 4.97 -27.87
N GLY A 121 24.61 5.79 -27.81
CA GLY A 121 24.07 6.52 -28.96
C GLY A 121 24.85 7.77 -29.35
N THR A 122 25.61 8.38 -28.43
CA THR A 122 26.40 9.60 -28.70
C THR A 122 27.85 9.33 -29.10
N GLY A 123 28.24 8.06 -29.28
CA GLY A 123 29.61 7.64 -29.57
C GLY A 123 29.90 7.27 -31.03
N SER A 124 29.00 7.59 -31.96
CA SER A 124 29.21 7.38 -33.40
C SER A 124 29.07 8.71 -34.14
N ALA A 125 30.17 9.45 -34.20
CA ALA A 125 30.40 10.56 -35.14
C ALA A 125 31.86 10.48 -35.60
#